data_AF-A0A811BRJ7-F1
#
_entry.id   AF-A0A811BRJ7-F1
#
_cell.length_a   1.000
_cell.length_b   1.000
_cell.length_c   1.000
_cell.angle_alpha   90.00
_cell.angle_beta   90.00
_cell.angle_gamma   90.00
#
_symmetry.space_group_name_H-M   'P 1'
#
loop_
_entity.id
_entity.type
_entity.pdbx_description
1 polymer ?
#
loop_
_entity_poly.entity_id
_entity_poly.type
_entity_poly.pdbx_seq_one_letter_code
_entity_poly.pdbx_strand_id
1 'polypeptide(L)'
;GEEWETERPTDPLIALLKTVLEAIKNHRKEFETEFTPFGYDVLNQYNIPSLPANCPPSNFSMEALLHRLLQGLPVYTVLLKYVEKEEPNSQVPSTFRQNSDSLKQRITEKMRHAVQVTPLTSSQEEQLLRDINSSDT
;
A
#
# COMPACT_ATOMS: atom_id res chain seq x y z
N GLY A 1 17.15 23.08 -35.13
CA GLY A 1 17.72 21.86 -34.58
C GLY A 1 16.88 21.53 -33.38
N GLU A 2 16.04 20.50 -33.50
CA GLU A 2 15.13 20.07 -32.43
C GLU A 2 15.96 19.47 -31.30
N GLU A 3 15.98 20.23 -30.21
CA GLU A 3 16.68 19.90 -28.98
C GLU A 3 15.86 18.84 -28.25
N TRP A 4 16.21 17.58 -28.47
CA TRP A 4 16.00 16.41 -27.61
C TRP A 4 15.30 16.70 -26.26
N GLU A 5 13.98 16.81 -26.27
CA GLU A 5 13.18 16.50 -25.08
C GLU A 5 13.27 14.99 -24.86
N THR A 6 14.40 14.57 -24.32
CA THR A 6 14.55 13.21 -23.81
C THR A 6 13.64 13.17 -22.59
N GLU A 7 12.44 12.62 -22.74
CA GLU A 7 11.57 12.27 -21.63
C GLU A 7 12.45 11.64 -20.55
N ARG A 8 12.57 12.31 -19.39
CA ARG A 8 13.37 11.75 -18.30
C ARG A 8 12.82 10.35 -18.04
N PRO A 9 13.67 9.30 -17.96
CA PRO A 9 13.19 7.97 -17.64
C PRO A 9 12.39 8.06 -16.35
N THR A 10 11.10 7.72 -16.43
CA THR A 10 10.23 7.73 -15.26
C THR A 10 10.88 6.84 -14.22
N ASP A 11 11.14 7.41 -13.05
CA ASP A 11 11.78 6.70 -11.97
C ASP A 11 11.08 5.35 -11.73
N PRO A 12 11.81 4.22 -11.81
CA PRO A 12 11.18 2.89 -11.75
C PRO A 12 10.36 2.65 -10.48
N LEU A 13 10.72 3.28 -9.35
CA LEU A 13 9.91 3.21 -8.13
C LEU A 13 8.60 3.99 -8.30
N ILE A 14 8.66 5.17 -8.91
CA ILE A 14 7.47 5.98 -9.18
C ILE A 14 6.53 5.25 -10.14
N ALA A 15 7.06 4.63 -11.20
CA ALA A 15 6.26 3.81 -12.12
C ALA A 15 5.55 2.66 -11.39
N LEU A 16 6.29 1.93 -10.56
CA LEU A 16 5.76 0.80 -9.79
C LEU A 16 4.68 1.22 -8.79
N LEU A 17 4.91 2.32 -8.07
CA LEU A 17 3.93 2.89 -7.15
C LEU A 17 2.66 3.33 -7.87
N LYS A 18 2.78 3.92 -9.07
CA LYS A 18 1.63 4.30 -9.89
C LYS A 18 0.78 3.07 -10.26
N THR A 19 1.39 1.98 -10.70
CA THR A 19 0.69 0.73 -11.04
C THR A 19 -0.09 0.18 -9.85
N VAL A 20 0.54 0.09 -8.67
CA VAL A 20 -0.13 -0.41 -7.47
C VAL A 20 -1.25 0.53 -7.02
N LEU A 21 -1.03 1.85 -7.06
CA LEU A 21 -2.05 2.84 -6.72
C LEU A 21 -3.24 2.80 -7.68
N GLU A 22 -3.01 2.55 -8.96
CA GLU A 22 -4.08 2.43 -9.95
C GLU A 22 -4.96 1.21 -9.68
N ALA A 23 -4.37 0.05 -9.38
CA ALA A 23 -5.11 -1.15 -8.99
C ALA A 23 -5.99 -0.89 -7.74
N ILE A 24 -5.45 -0.23 -6.72
CA ILE A 24 -6.21 0.13 -5.51
C ILE A 24 -7.34 1.11 -5.83
N LYS A 25 -7.11 2.10 -6.70
CA LYS A 25 -8.14 3.05 -7.11
C LYS A 25 -9.27 2.39 -7.90
N ASN A 26 -8.96 1.44 -8.75
CA ASN A 26 -9.97 0.69 -9.50
C ASN A 26 -10.84 -0.14 -8.56
N HIS A 27 -10.22 -0.83 -7.60
CA HIS A 27 -10.96 -1.58 -6.59
C HIS A 27 -11.87 -0.70 -5.72
N ARG A 28 -11.41 0.51 -5.36
CA ARG A 28 -12.28 1.48 -4.67
C ARG A 28 -13.52 1.86 -5.50
N LYS A 29 -13.37 2.04 -6.82
CA LYS A 29 -14.51 2.34 -7.70
C LYS A 29 -15.47 1.16 -7.82
N GLU A 30 -14.93 -0.06 -7.88
CA GLU A 30 -15.75 -1.29 -7.88
C GLU A 30 -16.60 -1.35 -6.60
N PHE A 31 -15.99 -1.12 -5.44
CA PHE A 31 -16.70 -1.04 -4.16
C PHE A 31 -17.81 0.04 -4.18
N GLU A 32 -17.49 1.28 -4.56
CA GLU A 32 -18.47 2.38 -4.58
C GLU A 32 -19.64 2.08 -5.55
N THR A 33 -19.37 1.35 -6.64
CA THR A 33 -20.40 0.93 -7.60
C THR A 33 -21.28 -0.18 -7.03
N GLU A 34 -20.69 -1.19 -6.39
CA GLU A 34 -21.41 -2.35 -5.86
C GLU A 34 -22.25 -1.99 -4.63
N PHE A 35 -21.71 -1.18 -3.73
CA PHE A 35 -22.32 -0.87 -2.43
C PHE A 35 -23.11 0.44 -2.42
N THR A 36 -23.58 0.93 -3.57
CA THR A 36 -24.43 2.12 -3.65
C THR A 36 -25.69 1.96 -2.76
N PRO A 37 -26.04 2.94 -1.89
CA PRO A 37 -25.55 4.32 -1.85
C PRO A 37 -24.39 4.58 -0.87
N PHE A 38 -23.78 3.56 -0.28
CA PHE A 38 -22.68 3.73 0.67
C PHE A 38 -21.39 4.12 -0.06
N GLY A 39 -20.83 5.26 0.35
CA GLY A 39 -19.51 5.68 -0.12
C GLY A 39 -18.40 4.95 0.64
N TYR A 40 -17.20 4.94 0.08
CA TYR A 40 -16.01 4.36 0.72
C TYR A 40 -15.70 4.99 2.09
N ASP A 41 -16.20 6.19 2.36
CA ASP A 41 -16.09 6.88 3.65
C ASP A 41 -16.81 6.18 4.80
N VAL A 42 -17.77 5.27 4.52
CA VAL A 42 -18.36 4.40 5.54
C VAL A 42 -17.28 3.57 6.24
N LEU A 43 -16.18 3.26 5.55
CA LEU A 43 -15.08 2.49 6.12
C LEU A 43 -14.31 3.26 7.20
N ASN A 44 -14.47 4.59 7.30
CA ASN A 44 -13.82 5.40 8.34
C ASN A 44 -14.34 5.07 9.75
N GLN A 45 -15.49 4.42 9.87
CA GLN A 45 -16.01 3.97 11.16
C GLN A 45 -15.26 2.75 11.72
N TYR A 46 -14.53 2.02 10.86
CA TYR A 46 -13.73 0.87 11.25
C TYR A 46 -12.32 1.33 11.63
N ASN A 47 -11.80 0.82 12.75
CA ASN A 47 -10.42 1.12 13.18
C ASN A 47 -9.41 0.26 12.40
N ILE A 48 -9.30 0.51 11.10
CA ILE A 48 -8.42 -0.26 10.21
C ILE A 48 -6.96 0.10 10.55
N PRO A 49 -6.12 -0.88 10.93
CA PRO A 49 -4.70 -0.65 11.13
C PRO A 49 -4.09 -0.03 9.87
N SER A 50 -3.67 1.23 9.96
CA SER A 50 -3.12 1.97 8.83
C SER A 50 -1.91 2.78 9.25
N LEU A 51 -0.97 2.95 8.33
CA LEU A 51 0.07 3.94 8.52
C LEU A 51 -0.58 5.34 8.50
N PRO A 52 -0.15 6.28 9.36
CA PRO A 52 -0.83 7.57 9.39
C PRO A 52 -0.78 8.27 8.02
N ALA A 53 -1.89 8.86 7.57
CA ALA A 53 -2.05 9.33 6.19
C ALA A 53 -1.16 10.54 5.83
N ASN A 54 -0.78 11.34 6.84
CA ASN A 54 -0.09 12.59 6.60
C ASN A 54 1.42 12.41 6.51
N CYS A 55 1.97 12.84 5.38
CA CYS A 55 3.38 13.19 5.20
C CYS A 55 3.49 14.71 5.42
N PRO A 56 4.01 15.21 6.56
CA PRO A 56 4.09 16.63 6.82
C PRO A 56 4.94 17.31 5.73
N PRO A 57 4.42 18.32 5.02
CA PRO A 57 5.12 18.93 3.89
C PRO A 57 6.39 19.71 4.29
N SER A 58 6.59 19.99 5.58
CA SER A 58 7.58 20.98 6.02
C SER A 58 8.81 20.44 6.77
N ASN A 59 8.92 19.14 7.11
CA ASN A 59 10.07 18.66 7.91
C ASN A 59 10.46 17.17 7.71
N PHE A 60 9.87 16.45 6.74
CA PHE A 60 10.24 15.05 6.52
C PHE A 60 11.35 14.94 5.47
N SER A 61 12.44 14.26 5.84
CA SER A 61 13.41 13.80 4.85
C SER A 61 12.74 12.75 3.97
N MET A 62 13.03 12.78 2.66
CA MET A 62 12.65 11.71 1.73
C MET A 62 12.97 10.32 2.29
N GLU A 63 14.07 10.22 3.04
CA GLU A 63 14.49 9.04 3.79
C GLU A 63 13.40 8.54 4.75
N ALA A 64 12.85 9.41 5.61
CA ALA A 64 11.82 9.03 6.57
C ALA A 64 10.52 8.55 5.88
N LEU A 65 10.20 9.08 4.70
CA LEU A 65 9.09 8.60 3.88
C LEU A 65 9.35 7.20 3.30
N LEU A 66 10.58 6.96 2.82
CA LEU A 66 10.99 5.65 2.32
C LEU A 66 10.98 4.60 3.43
N HIS A 67 11.50 4.92 4.62
CA HIS A 67 11.42 4.05 5.80
C HIS A 67 9.98 3.67 6.12
N ARG A 68 9.08 4.67 6.16
CA ARG A 68 7.67 4.45 6.51
C ARG A 68 6.97 3.57 5.47
N LEU A 69 7.19 3.85 4.19
CA LEU A 69 6.63 3.05 3.10
C LEU A 69 7.11 1.60 3.21
N LEU A 70 8.42 1.41 3.43
CA LEU A 70 9.05 0.12 3.56
C LEU A 70 8.53 -0.67 4.78
N GLN A 71 8.32 -0.01 5.92
CA GLN A 71 7.71 -0.58 7.13
C GLN A 71 6.22 -0.91 6.97
N GLY A 72 5.52 -0.22 6.07
CA GLY A 72 4.11 -0.47 5.79
C GLY A 72 3.84 -1.71 4.95
N LEU A 73 4.78 -2.09 4.07
CA LEU A 73 4.57 -3.18 3.12
C LEU A 73 4.14 -4.50 3.79
N PRO A 74 4.78 -4.98 4.89
CA PRO A 74 4.33 -6.18 5.59
C PRO A 74 2.92 -6.06 6.15
N VAL A 75 2.55 -4.90 6.70
CA VAL A 75 1.20 -4.65 7.24
C VAL A 75 0.18 -4.80 6.11
N TYR A 76 0.37 -4.11 4.99
CA TYR A 76 -0.52 -4.22 3.84
C TYR A 76 -0.57 -5.63 3.24
N THR A 77 0.56 -6.36 3.20
CA THR A 77 0.57 -7.77 2.77
C THR A 77 -0.35 -8.63 3.64
N VAL A 78 -0.36 -8.43 4.96
CA VAL A 78 -1.25 -9.17 5.87
C VAL A 78 -2.70 -8.76 5.68
N LEU A 79 -2.99 -7.46 5.61
CA LEU A 79 -4.36 -6.96 5.42
C LEU A 79 -4.97 -7.48 4.10
N LEU A 80 -4.17 -7.60 3.04
CA LEU A 80 -4.64 -8.12 1.75
C LEU A 80 -4.97 -9.62 1.77
N LYS A 81 -4.48 -10.40 2.76
CA LYS A 81 -4.94 -11.78 2.97
C LYS A 81 -6.44 -11.82 3.33
N TYR A 82 -6.94 -10.79 4.01
CA TYR A 82 -8.36 -10.67 4.31
C TYR A 82 -9.17 -10.42 3.02
N VAL A 83 -8.70 -9.50 2.17
CA VAL A 83 -9.32 -9.23 0.87
C VAL A 83 -9.32 -10.47 -0.02
N GLU A 84 -8.22 -11.24 -0.05
CA GLU A 84 -8.16 -12.49 -0.82
C GLU A 84 -9.17 -13.55 -0.33
N LYS A 85 -9.51 -13.53 0.96
CA LYS A 85 -10.50 -14.43 1.56
C LYS A 85 -11.93 -14.01 1.26
N GLU A 86 -12.26 -12.73 1.44
CA GLU A 86 -13.62 -12.21 1.27
C GLU A 86 -13.95 -11.95 -0.22
N GLU A 87 -12.95 -11.59 -1.02
CA GLU A 87 -13.08 -11.27 -2.46
C GLU A 87 -12.11 -12.10 -3.32
N PRO A 88 -12.33 -13.41 -3.50
CA PRO A 88 -11.41 -14.30 -4.22
C PRO A 88 -11.16 -13.91 -5.69
N ASN A 89 -12.08 -13.15 -6.29
CA ASN A 89 -11.97 -12.69 -7.67
C ASN A 89 -11.14 -11.39 -7.81
N SER A 90 -10.87 -10.70 -6.71
CA SER A 90 -10.11 -9.45 -6.70
C SER A 90 -8.68 -9.67 -7.18
N GLN A 91 -8.25 -8.85 -8.14
CA GLN A 91 -6.88 -8.87 -8.64
C GLN A 91 -5.93 -8.04 -7.78
N VAL A 92 -6.42 -7.33 -6.76
CA VAL A 92 -5.62 -6.43 -5.94
C VAL A 92 -4.59 -7.18 -5.09
N PRO A 93 -4.93 -8.27 -4.37
CA PRO A 93 -3.95 -9.00 -3.57
C PRO A 93 -2.82 -9.59 -4.43
N SER A 94 -3.17 -10.18 -5.58
CA SER A 94 -2.20 -10.78 -6.51
C SER A 94 -1.28 -9.72 -7.13
N THR A 95 -1.84 -8.60 -7.58
CA THR A 95 -1.08 -7.46 -8.13
C THR A 95 -0.13 -6.89 -7.09
N PHE A 96 -0.60 -6.64 -5.86
CA PHE A 96 0.27 -6.13 -4.80
C PHE A 96 1.39 -7.12 -4.48
N ARG A 97 1.08 -8.41 -4.35
CA ARG A 97 2.07 -9.45 -4.02
C ARG A 97 3.18 -9.53 -5.07
N GLN A 98 2.82 -9.57 -6.36
CA GLN A 98 3.78 -9.60 -7.47
C GLN A 98 4.72 -8.39 -7.47
N ASN A 99 4.22 -7.23 -7.06
CA ASN A 99 5.00 -5.99 -7.03
C ASN A 99 5.68 -5.72 -5.67
N SER A 100 5.32 -6.44 -4.61
CA SER A 100 5.74 -6.14 -3.24
C SER A 100 7.24 -6.27 -3.02
N ASP A 101 7.87 -7.33 -3.53
CA ASP A 101 9.32 -7.52 -3.39
C ASP A 101 10.10 -6.54 -4.26
N SER A 102 9.59 -6.22 -5.45
CA SER A 102 10.13 -5.15 -6.30
C SER A 102 10.03 -3.78 -5.62
N LEU A 103 8.93 -3.51 -4.90
CA LEU A 103 8.76 -2.28 -4.12
C LEU A 103 9.78 -2.23 -2.98
N LYS A 104 9.91 -3.30 -2.18
CA LYS A 104 10.90 -3.38 -1.09
C LYS A 104 12.31 -3.10 -1.61
N GLN A 105 12.70 -3.77 -2.70
CA GLN A 105 14.02 -3.62 -3.30
C GLN A 105 14.26 -2.16 -3.73
N ARG A 106 13.35 -1.59 -4.53
CA ARG A 106 13.52 -0.23 -5.08
C ARG A 106 13.46 0.86 -4.01
N ILE A 107 12.66 0.67 -2.96
CA ILE A 107 12.65 1.59 -1.81
C ILE A 107 14.00 1.53 -1.10
N THR A 108 14.51 0.32 -0.84
CA THR A 108 15.80 0.11 -0.17
C THR A 108 16.96 0.71 -0.97
N GLU A 109 16.96 0.54 -2.30
CA GLU A 109 17.95 1.13 -3.22
C GLU A 109 17.97 2.67 -3.19
N LYS A 110 16.82 3.29 -2.90
CA LYS A 110 16.70 4.76 -2.80
C LYS A 110 17.11 5.33 -1.44
N MET A 111 17.22 4.50 -0.42
CA MET A 111 17.53 4.94 0.94
C MET A 111 19.03 5.18 1.09
N ARG A 112 19.40 6.27 1.77
CA ARG A 112 20.79 6.49 2.17
C ARG A 112 21.22 5.50 3.26
N HIS A 113 20.31 5.17 4.17
CA HIS A 113 20.53 4.23 5.26
C HIS A 113 19.47 3.13 5.19
N ALA A 114 19.77 2.09 4.43
CA ALA A 114 18.90 0.92 4.33
C ALA A 114 18.60 0.37 5.73
N VAL A 115 17.31 0.22 6.04
CA VAL A 115 16.84 -0.44 7.27
C VAL A 115 16.28 -1.80 6.90
N GLN A 116 16.62 -2.79 7.71
CA GLN A 116 16.01 -4.11 7.62
C GLN A 116 14.57 -4.04 8.13
N VAL A 117 13.62 -4.41 7.29
CA VAL A 117 12.24 -4.62 7.73
C VAL A 117 12.19 -5.95 8.44
N THR A 118 11.83 -5.91 9.71
CA THR A 118 11.51 -7.16 10.42
C THR A 118 10.16 -7.64 9.91
N PRO A 119 10.06 -8.88 9.41
CA PRO A 119 8.76 -9.45 9.06
C PRO A 119 7.87 -9.51 10.30
N LEU A 120 6.56 -9.39 10.09
CA LEU A 120 5.60 -9.57 11.18
C LEU A 120 5.67 -11.01 11.69
N THR A 121 5.64 -11.18 13.00
CA THR A 121 5.49 -12.51 13.62
C THR A 121 4.08 -13.03 13.38
N SER A 122 3.87 -14.35 13.42
CA SER A 122 2.54 -14.95 13.30
C SER A 122 1.53 -14.33 14.27
N SER A 123 1.95 -14.05 15.52
CA SER A 123 1.09 -13.38 16.51
C SER A 123 0.67 -11.96 16.12
N GLN A 124 1.55 -11.20 15.46
CA GLN A 124 1.24 -9.86 14.97
C GLN A 124 0.34 -9.90 13.74
N GLU A 125 0.56 -10.87 12.85
CA GLU A 125 -0.33 -11.08 11.70
C GLU A 125 -1.74 -11.44 12.16
N GLU A 126 -1.86 -12.39 13.09
CA GLU A 126 -3.15 -12.77 13.66
C GLU A 126 -3.83 -11.62 14.38
N GLN A 127 -3.08 -10.79 15.12
CA GLN A 127 -3.66 -9.63 15.79
C GLN A 127 -4.22 -8.63 14.77
N LEU A 128 -3.47 -8.31 13.71
CA LEU A 128 -3.94 -7.43 12.64
C LEU A 128 -5.24 -7.95 11.99
N LEU A 129 -5.33 -9.26 11.77
CA LEU A 129 -6.53 -9.87 11.20
C LEU A 129 -7.69 -9.91 12.21
N ARG A 130 -7.43 -10.12 13.50
CA ARG A 130 -8.46 -10.05 14.56
C ARG A 130 -9.05 -8.66 14.68
N ASP A 131 -8.23 -7.61 14.64
CA ASP A 131 -8.68 -6.22 14.77
C ASP A 131 -9.70 -5.82 13.68
N ILE A 132 -9.54 -6.38 12.47
CA ILE A 132 -10.51 -6.23 11.37
C ILE A 132 -11.83 -6.93 11.72
N ASN A 133 -11.78 -8.22 12.10
CA ASN A 133 -12.98 -9.01 12.40
C ASN A 133 -13.76 -8.50 13.62
N SER A 134 -13.08 -7.94 14.64
CA SER A 134 -13.74 -7.41 15.83
C SER A 134 -14.51 -6.12 15.57
N SER A 135 -14.29 -5.48 14.43
CA SER A 135 -14.94 -4.22 14.06
C SER A 135 -16.35 -4.43 13.46
N ASP A 136 -16.82 -5.67 13.33
CA ASP A 136 -18.19 -6.04 12.91
C ASP A 136 -19.20 -6.13 14.08
N THR A 137 -18.83 -5.67 15.28
CA THR A 137 -19.67 -5.69 16.50
C THR A 137 -20.06 -4.29 16.94
#